data_AF-L0F513-F1
#
_entry.id   AF-L0F513-F1
#
_cell.length_a   1.000
_cell.length_b   1.000
_cell.length_c   1.000
_cell.angle_alpha   90.00
_cell.angle_beta   90.00
_cell.angle_gamma   90.00
#
_symmetry.space_group_name_H-M   'P 1'
#
loop_
_entity.id
_entity.type
_entity.pdbx_description
1 polymer ?
#
loop_
_entity_poly.entity_id
_entity_poly.type
_entity_poly.pdbx_seq_one_letter_code
_entity_poly.pdbx_strand_id
1 'polypeptide(L)'
;MSNDLLGGLGGLIKNFAAFMPPDDPNTKIYQAEAGINDLEAREKDIYVQMAKKAYPSLSQLPEYREHVENLIMTQKQLTLARAELQKAQDEKAAKDHMEQEDLRKRTCANCDMINPEGVKFCQECGAKLGATNTLRCSPCGIDYPPGTRFCGECGNPLS
;
A
#
# COMPACT_ATOMS: atom_id res chain seq x y z
N MET A 1 -21.06 -14.78 14.99
CA MET A 1 -19.75 -14.15 15.22
C MET A 1 -18.70 -15.06 14.62
N SER A 2 -18.39 -14.85 13.35
CA SER A 2 -17.31 -15.59 12.69
C SER A 2 -16.06 -14.75 12.86
N ASN A 3 -15.04 -15.34 13.48
CA ASN A 3 -13.74 -14.72 13.70
C ASN A 3 -13.08 -14.44 12.35
N ASP A 4 -13.22 -13.22 11.84
CA ASP A 4 -12.38 -12.64 10.80
C ASP A 4 -11.00 -12.24 11.38
N LEU A 5 -10.36 -13.17 12.10
CA LEU A 5 -8.98 -13.02 12.62
C LEU A 5 -7.94 -13.53 11.61
N LEU A 6 -8.37 -13.81 10.37
CA LEU A 6 -7.58 -14.51 9.34
C LEU A 6 -7.73 -13.91 7.94
N GLY A 7 -8.04 -12.61 7.84
CA GLY A 7 -8.10 -11.89 6.55
C GLY A 7 -6.79 -11.85 5.76
N GLY A 8 -5.68 -12.37 6.31
CA GLY A 8 -4.36 -12.44 5.65
C GLY A 8 -3.94 -13.81 5.10
N LEU A 9 -4.60 -14.91 5.48
CA LEU A 9 -4.21 -16.26 5.01
C LEU A 9 -4.95 -16.71 3.74
N GLY A 10 -6.04 -16.04 3.35
CA GLY A 10 -6.80 -16.37 2.15
C GLY A 10 -6.00 -16.27 0.85
N GLY A 11 -4.91 -15.50 0.82
CA GLY A 11 -3.99 -15.41 -0.33
C GLY A 11 -2.91 -16.50 -0.35
N LEU A 12 -2.43 -16.94 0.81
CA LEU A 12 -1.39 -17.96 0.92
C LEU A 12 -1.91 -19.35 0.53
N ILE A 13 -3.15 -19.68 0.91
CA ILE A 13 -3.76 -20.99 0.61
C ILE A 13 -4.09 -21.13 -0.89
N LYS A 14 -4.50 -20.03 -1.56
CA LYS A 14 -4.79 -20.00 -3.00
C LYS A 14 -3.59 -20.42 -3.86
N ASN A 15 -2.37 -20.14 -3.40
CA ASN A 15 -1.14 -20.48 -4.12
C ASN A 15 -0.73 -21.95 -3.98
N PHE A 16 -1.19 -22.68 -2.96
CA PHE A 16 -0.85 -24.11 -2.79
C PHE A 16 -1.66 -25.03 -3.71
N ALA A 17 -2.91 -24.66 -4.02
CA ALA A 17 -3.79 -25.47 -4.88
C ALA A 17 -3.30 -25.54 -6.35
N ALA A 18 -2.47 -24.60 -6.80
CA ALA A 18 -1.89 -24.58 -8.15
C ALA A 18 -0.85 -25.70 -8.40
N PHE A 19 -0.36 -26.35 -7.34
CA PHE A 19 0.66 -27.40 -7.41
C PHE A 19 0.11 -28.82 -7.15
N MET A 20 -1.19 -28.98 -6.90
CA MET A 20 -1.80 -30.29 -6.63
C MET A 20 -2.36 -30.92 -7.92
N PRO A 21 -2.27 -32.26 -8.08
CA PRO A 21 -2.85 -32.95 -9.24
C PRO A 21 -4.36 -32.69 -9.34
N PRO A 22 -4.91 -32.53 -10.57
CA PRO A 22 -6.33 -32.21 -10.77
C PRO A 22 -7.27 -33.32 -10.31
N ASP A 23 -6.80 -34.58 -10.28
CA ASP A 23 -7.59 -35.74 -9.85
C ASP A 23 -7.46 -36.08 -8.36
N ASP A 24 -6.64 -35.34 -7.60
CA ASP A 24 -6.46 -35.56 -6.16
C ASP A 24 -7.74 -35.18 -5.38
N PRO A 25 -8.19 -36.02 -4.42
CA PRO A 25 -9.35 -35.71 -3.59
C PRO A 25 -9.26 -34.37 -2.86
N ASN A 26 -8.07 -33.94 -2.40
CA ASN A 26 -7.92 -32.66 -1.71
C ASN A 26 -8.09 -31.48 -2.66
N THR A 27 -7.64 -31.58 -3.91
CA THR A 27 -7.91 -30.58 -4.96
C THR A 27 -9.40 -30.41 -5.18
N LYS A 28 -10.16 -31.51 -5.24
CA LYS A 28 -11.62 -31.48 -5.41
C LYS A 28 -12.33 -30.86 -4.21
N ILE A 29 -11.90 -31.22 -2.99
CA ILE A 29 -12.41 -30.63 -1.75
C ILE A 29 -12.18 -29.12 -1.76
N TYR A 30 -10.95 -28.68 -2.03
CA TYR A 30 -10.61 -27.26 -2.06
C TYR A 30 -11.42 -26.50 -3.12
N GLN A 31 -11.57 -27.04 -4.32
CA GLN A 31 -12.39 -26.43 -5.38
C GLN A 31 -13.87 -26.34 -4.97
N ALA A 32 -14.41 -27.38 -4.33
CA ALA A 32 -15.77 -27.38 -3.83
C ALA A 32 -15.96 -26.34 -2.71
N GLU A 33 -15.03 -26.27 -1.74
CA GLU A 33 -15.05 -25.26 -0.68
C GLU A 33 -14.96 -23.84 -1.24
N ALA A 34 -14.07 -23.59 -2.21
CA ALA A 34 -13.99 -22.29 -2.89
C ALA A 34 -15.31 -21.96 -3.61
N GLY A 35 -15.89 -22.92 -4.32
CA GLY A 35 -17.18 -22.75 -4.98
C GLY A 35 -18.34 -22.47 -4.01
N ILE A 36 -18.37 -23.15 -2.86
CA ILE A 36 -19.33 -22.90 -1.78
C ILE A 36 -19.16 -21.49 -1.23
N ASN A 37 -17.93 -21.09 -0.89
CA ASN A 37 -17.63 -19.75 -0.38
C ASN A 37 -18.07 -18.66 -1.37
N ASP A 38 -17.84 -18.85 -2.67
CA ASP A 38 -18.27 -17.93 -3.72
C ASP A 38 -19.80 -17.88 -3.87
N LEU A 39 -20.49 -19.02 -3.69
CA LEU A 39 -21.95 -19.07 -3.70
C LEU A 39 -22.55 -18.39 -2.47
N GLU A 40 -22.03 -18.65 -1.27
CA GLU A 40 -22.46 -18.01 -0.03
C GLU A 40 -22.21 -16.49 -0.06
N ALA A 41 -21.10 -16.04 -0.65
CA ALA A 41 -20.82 -14.62 -0.85
C ALA A 41 -21.86 -13.96 -1.78
N ARG A 42 -22.20 -14.63 -2.89
CA ARG A 42 -23.24 -14.16 -3.82
C ARG A 42 -24.62 -14.13 -3.18
N GLU A 43 -24.98 -15.15 -2.41
CA GLU A 43 -26.24 -15.20 -1.68
C GLU A 43 -26.37 -14.01 -0.73
N LYS A 44 -25.33 -13.73 0.07
CA LYS A 44 -25.29 -12.55 0.96
C LYS A 44 -25.40 -11.24 0.19
N ASP A 45 -24.71 -11.09 -0.95
CA ASP A 45 -24.83 -9.88 -1.77
C ASP A 45 -26.26 -9.67 -2.29
N ILE A 46 -26.92 -10.73 -2.78
CA ILE A 46 -28.32 -10.66 -3.23
C ILE A 46 -29.23 -10.16 -2.10
N TYR A 47 -29.11 -10.72 -0.89
CA TYR A 47 -29.87 -10.24 0.26
C TYR A 47 -29.58 -8.77 0.59
N VAL A 48 -28.31 -8.36 0.57
CA VAL A 48 -27.90 -6.98 0.83
C VAL A 48 -28.49 -6.03 -0.22
N GLN A 49 -28.47 -6.38 -1.51
CA GLN A 49 -29.03 -5.54 -2.58
C GLN A 49 -30.54 -5.39 -2.43
N MET A 50 -31.25 -6.48 -2.13
CA MET A 50 -32.68 -6.43 -1.84
C MET A 50 -32.97 -5.56 -0.62
N ALA A 51 -32.26 -5.78 0.48
CA ALA A 51 -32.41 -5.03 1.71
C ALA A 51 -32.11 -3.53 1.50
N LYS A 52 -31.07 -3.17 0.75
CA LYS A 52 -30.75 -1.77 0.41
C LYS A 52 -31.89 -1.09 -0.34
N LYS A 53 -32.54 -1.79 -1.28
CA LYS A 53 -33.71 -1.26 -2.01
C LYS A 53 -34.94 -1.11 -1.11
N ALA A 54 -35.16 -2.05 -0.19
CA ALA A 54 -36.29 -2.02 0.74
C ALA A 54 -36.06 -1.08 1.93
N TYR A 55 -34.80 -0.79 2.27
CA TYR A 55 -34.41 -0.05 3.47
C TYR A 55 -35.12 1.30 3.65
N PRO A 56 -35.29 2.16 2.61
CA PRO A 56 -35.98 3.44 2.80
C PRO A 56 -37.41 3.31 3.31
N SER A 57 -38.09 2.21 2.98
CA SER A 57 -39.44 1.91 3.49
C SER A 57 -39.37 1.28 4.88
N LEU A 58 -38.49 0.28 5.06
CA LEU A 58 -38.35 -0.42 6.35
C LEU A 58 -37.84 0.49 7.47
N SER A 59 -36.95 1.44 7.17
CA SER A 59 -36.35 2.34 8.16
C SER A 59 -37.35 3.29 8.81
N GLN A 60 -38.54 3.47 8.22
CA GLN A 60 -39.60 4.32 8.77
C GLN A 60 -40.52 3.56 9.73
N LEU A 61 -40.44 2.23 9.74
CA LEU A 61 -41.31 1.40 10.57
C LEU A 61 -40.79 1.38 12.02
N PRO A 62 -41.67 1.58 13.03
CA PRO A 62 -41.28 1.63 14.44
C PRO A 62 -40.51 0.40 14.95
N GLU A 63 -40.81 -0.78 14.41
CA GLU A 63 -40.17 -2.05 14.77
C GLU A 63 -38.69 -2.13 14.39
N TYR A 64 -38.22 -1.33 13.43
CA TYR A 64 -36.81 -1.27 13.01
C TYR A 64 -36.04 -0.11 13.64
N ARG A 65 -36.65 0.71 14.49
CA ARG A 65 -36.03 1.93 15.04
C ARG A 65 -34.67 1.68 15.68
N GLU A 66 -34.59 0.70 16.58
CA GLU A 66 -33.35 0.35 17.27
C GLU A 66 -32.27 -0.10 16.28
N HIS A 67 -32.64 -0.88 15.27
CA HIS A 67 -31.72 -1.31 14.21
C HIS A 67 -31.19 -0.12 13.40
N VAL A 68 -32.04 0.84 13.07
CA VAL A 68 -31.65 2.07 12.35
C VAL A 68 -30.70 2.91 13.20
N GLU A 69 -30.99 3.11 14.48
CA GLU A 69 -30.13 3.85 15.41
C GLU A 69 -28.75 3.18 15.53
N ASN A 70 -28.72 1.86 15.73
CA ASN A 70 -27.49 1.09 15.79
C ASN A 70 -26.69 1.16 14.48
N LEU A 71 -27.36 1.12 13.32
CA LEU A 71 -26.71 1.27 12.02
C LEU A 71 -26.05 2.64 11.87
N ILE A 72 -26.75 3.72 12.23
CA ILE A 72 -26.23 5.09 12.15
C ILE A 72 -25.00 5.23 13.07
N MET A 73 -25.08 4.72 14.30
CA MET A 73 -23.97 4.76 15.25
C MET A 73 -22.77 3.98 14.73
N THR A 74 -23.00 2.80 14.16
CA THR A 74 -21.95 1.98 13.55
C THR A 74 -21.31 2.69 12.36
N GLN A 75 -22.09 3.33 11.49
CA GLN A 75 -21.58 4.11 10.34
C GLN A 75 -20.69 5.27 10.81
N LYS A 76 -21.09 5.96 11.88
CA LYS A 76 -20.28 7.02 12.49
C LYS A 76 -18.95 6.47 13.02
N GLN A 77 -18.98 5.36 13.77
CA GLN A 77 -17.77 4.72 14.29
C GLN A 77 -16.85 4.25 13.17
N LEU A 78 -17.40 3.62 12.12
CA LEU A 78 -16.64 3.20 10.94
C LEU A 78 -15.95 4.39 10.24
N THR A 79 -16.61 5.54 10.18
CA THR A 79 -16.05 6.74 9.55
C THR A 79 -14.85 7.26 10.35
N LEU A 80 -14.97 7.32 11.68
CA LEU A 80 -13.88 7.73 12.57
C LEU A 80 -12.70 6.75 12.49
N ALA A 81 -12.96 5.45 12.61
CA ALA A 81 -11.93 4.41 12.56
C ALA A 81 -11.18 4.41 11.23
N ARG A 82 -11.88 4.63 10.10
CA ARG A 82 -11.23 4.75 8.78
C ARG A 82 -10.33 5.99 8.69
N ALA A 83 -10.75 7.12 9.26
CA ALA A 83 -9.94 8.33 9.28
C ALA A 83 -8.68 8.16 10.15
N GLU A 84 -8.80 7.51 11.30
CA GLU A 84 -7.65 7.17 12.16
C GLU A 84 -6.68 6.23 11.46
N LEU A 85 -7.19 5.19 10.79
CA LEU A 85 -6.38 4.27 10.00
C LEU A 85 -5.61 5.02 8.88
N GLN A 86 -6.30 5.88 8.12
CA GLN A 86 -5.67 6.66 7.05
C GLN A 86 -4.55 7.54 7.61
N LYS A 87 -4.81 8.25 8.71
CA LYS A 87 -3.79 9.07 9.37
C LYS A 87 -2.57 8.24 9.77
N ALA A 88 -2.77 7.07 10.37
CA ALA A 88 -1.68 6.19 10.76
C ALA A 88 -0.88 5.66 9.54
N GLN A 89 -1.56 5.38 8.42
CA GLN A 89 -0.92 4.99 7.18
C GLN A 89 -0.08 6.13 6.59
N ASP A 90 -0.58 7.36 6.60
CA ASP A 90 0.13 8.53 6.10
C ASP A 90 1.37 8.83 6.97
N GLU A 91 1.24 8.74 8.30
CA GLU A 91 2.37 8.88 9.23
C GLU A 91 3.43 7.79 9.00
N LYS A 92 3.01 6.55 8.76
CA LYS A 92 3.93 5.45 8.42
C LYS A 92 4.64 5.72 7.09
N ALA A 93 3.89 6.08 6.05
CA ALA A 93 4.46 6.37 4.74
C ALA A 93 5.47 7.52 4.79
N ALA A 94 5.19 8.57 5.57
CA ALA A 94 6.12 9.67 5.78
C ALA A 94 7.41 9.22 6.48
N LYS A 95 7.30 8.40 7.55
CA LYS A 95 8.46 7.85 8.25
C LYS A 95 9.30 6.95 7.35
N ASP A 96 8.66 6.04 6.63
CA ASP A 96 9.33 5.13 5.69
C ASP A 96 10.05 5.92 4.58
N HIS A 97 9.43 6.99 4.05
CA HIS A 97 10.06 7.85 3.06
C HIS A 97 11.29 8.59 3.64
N MET A 98 11.19 9.13 4.86
CA MET A 98 12.31 9.78 5.52
C MET A 98 13.46 8.81 5.79
N GLU A 99 13.17 7.59 6.24
CA GLU A 99 14.17 6.56 6.48
C GLU A 99 14.84 6.12 5.18
N GLN A 100 14.08 5.92 4.10
CA GLN A 100 14.64 5.62 2.79
C GLN A 100 15.52 6.75 2.25
N GLU A 101 15.10 8.01 2.43
CA GLU A 101 15.89 9.16 2.00
C GLU A 101 17.20 9.28 2.81
N ASP A 102 17.13 9.06 4.12
CA ASP A 102 18.31 9.03 4.98
C ASP A 102 19.27 7.90 4.59
N LEU A 103 18.75 6.68 4.41
CA LEU A 103 19.54 5.55 3.91
C LEU A 103 20.19 5.90 2.58
N ARG A 104 19.44 6.46 1.61
CA ARG A 104 19.99 6.88 0.31
C ARG A 104 21.08 7.94 0.44
N LYS A 105 20.96 8.89 1.37
CA LYS A 105 21.99 9.91 1.61
C LYS A 105 23.26 9.32 2.21
N ARG A 106 23.14 8.24 2.99
CA ARG A 106 24.26 7.56 3.67
C ARG A 106 24.89 6.43 2.85
N THR A 107 24.19 5.92 1.85
CA THR A 107 24.74 4.96 0.89
C THR A 107 25.71 5.68 -0.05
N CYS A 108 26.96 5.22 -0.07
CA CYS A 108 27.97 5.77 -0.95
C CYS A 108 27.71 5.35 -2.41
N ALA A 109 27.49 6.32 -3.31
CA ALA A 109 27.28 6.02 -4.74
C ALA A 109 28.52 5.45 -5.48
N ASN A 110 29.69 5.38 -4.83
CA ASN A 110 30.92 4.87 -5.43
C ASN A 110 31.26 3.43 -5.01
N CYS A 111 30.92 3.03 -3.78
CA CYS A 111 31.25 1.70 -3.25
C CYS A 111 30.08 1.01 -2.52
N ASP A 112 28.89 1.59 -2.58
CA ASP A 112 27.63 1.09 -1.98
C ASP A 112 27.63 0.88 -0.46
N MET A 113 28.71 1.26 0.24
CA MET A 113 28.76 1.23 1.70
C MET A 113 27.70 2.16 2.31
N ILE A 114 26.91 1.63 3.25
CA ILE A 114 26.00 2.41 4.08
C ILE A 114 26.79 2.99 5.24
N ASN A 115 26.85 4.31 5.33
CA ASN A 115 27.66 5.00 6.34
C ASN A 115 26.82 5.37 7.59
N PRO A 116 27.47 5.61 8.75
CA PRO A 116 26.80 6.11 9.94
C PRO A 116 26.16 7.49 9.72
N GLU A 117 25.20 7.86 10.55
CA GLU A 117 24.60 9.20 10.53
C GLU A 117 25.65 10.30 10.79
N GLY A 118 25.43 11.48 10.20
CA GLY A 118 26.24 12.68 10.44
C GLY A 118 27.59 12.76 9.72
N VAL A 119 28.04 11.71 9.04
CA VAL A 119 29.32 11.73 8.30
C VAL A 119 29.16 12.33 6.90
N LYS A 120 30.11 13.19 6.49
CA LYS A 120 30.07 13.89 5.18
C LYS A 120 30.82 13.16 4.07
N PHE A 121 31.67 12.22 4.43
CA PHE A 121 32.51 11.43 3.51
C PHE A 121 32.35 9.95 3.86
N CYS A 122 32.44 9.10 2.84
CA CYS A 122 32.40 7.65 3.00
C CYS A 122 33.62 7.19 3.78
N GLN A 123 33.39 6.41 4.84
CA GLN A 123 34.44 5.91 5.73
C GLN A 123 35.30 4.82 5.08
N GLU A 124 34.83 4.21 3.98
CA GLU A 124 35.55 3.17 3.25
C GLU A 124 36.38 3.73 2.09
N CYS A 125 35.79 4.58 1.23
CA CYS A 125 36.44 5.05 0.01
C CYS A 125 36.74 6.57 -0.04
N GLY A 126 36.32 7.34 0.96
CA GLY A 126 36.55 8.79 1.04
C GLY A 126 35.66 9.66 0.14
N ALA A 127 34.78 9.07 -0.68
CA ALA A 127 33.85 9.84 -1.54
C ALA A 127 32.84 10.64 -0.71
N LYS A 128 32.46 11.85 -1.17
CA LYS A 128 31.48 12.71 -0.48
C LYS A 128 30.08 12.09 -0.53
N LEU A 129 29.40 12.01 0.62
CA LEU A 129 28.04 11.47 0.74
C LEU A 129 26.97 12.54 0.52
N GLY A 130 25.78 12.13 0.08
CA GLY A 130 24.64 13.02 -0.15
C GLY A 130 24.85 14.07 -1.25
N ALA A 131 25.97 14.04 -1.98
CA ALA A 131 26.15 14.84 -3.17
C ALA A 131 25.27 14.26 -4.27
N THR A 132 24.13 14.90 -4.54
CA THR A 132 23.55 14.82 -5.87
C THR A 132 24.60 15.44 -6.79
N ASN A 133 25.33 14.63 -7.56
CA ASN A 133 26.26 15.12 -8.58
C ASN A 133 25.46 15.75 -9.73
N THR A 134 24.57 16.69 -9.42
CA THR A 134 23.80 17.43 -10.39
C THR A 134 24.69 18.52 -10.97
N LEU A 135 24.87 18.48 -12.28
CA LEU A 135 25.60 19.49 -13.03
C LEU A 135 24.66 20.66 -13.28
N ARG A 136 24.95 21.82 -12.71
CA ARG A 136 24.18 23.04 -12.98
C ARG A 136 24.80 23.78 -14.16
N CYS A 137 24.02 24.02 -15.20
CA CYS A 137 24.45 24.84 -16.33
C CYS A 137 24.73 26.27 -15.85
N SER A 138 25.98 26.73 -15.92
CA SER A 138 26.34 28.08 -15.47
C SER A 138 25.58 29.19 -16.23
N PRO A 139 25.37 29.10 -17.56
CA PRO A 139 24.60 30.11 -18.30
C PRO A 139 23.10 30.17 -18.00
N CYS A 140 22.41 29.02 -17.89
CA CYS A 140 20.94 29.01 -17.79
C CYS A 140 20.39 28.55 -16.43
N GLY A 141 21.26 28.03 -15.55
CA GLY A 141 20.91 27.62 -14.19
C GLY A 141 20.11 26.32 -14.08
N ILE A 142 20.05 25.49 -15.12
CA ILE A 142 19.31 24.22 -15.08
C ILE A 142 20.21 23.11 -14.56
N ASP A 143 19.66 22.30 -13.65
CA ASP A 143 20.34 21.15 -13.06
C ASP A 143 20.14 19.90 -13.92
N TYR A 144 21.22 19.16 -14.14
CA TYR A 144 21.24 17.93 -14.93
C TYR A 144 21.83 16.78 -14.11
N PRO A 145 21.42 15.52 -14.36
CA PRO A 145 22.08 14.38 -13.73
C PRO A 145 23.56 14.28 -14.13
N PRO A 146 24.39 13.62 -13.30
CA PRO A 146 25.80 13.40 -13.62
C PRO A 146 25.94 12.60 -14.92
N GLY A 147 26.94 12.95 -15.74
CA GLY A 147 27.20 12.32 -17.04
C GLY A 147 26.56 13.02 -18.24
N THR A 148 25.70 14.02 -18.02
CA THR A 148 25.19 14.89 -19.09
C THR A 148 26.30 15.79 -19.63
N ARG A 149 26.58 15.74 -20.94
CA ARG A 149 27.70 16.49 -21.56
C ARG A 149 27.34 17.92 -22.00
N PHE A 150 26.09 18.16 -22.40
CA PHE A 150 25.62 19.44 -22.92
C PHE A 150 24.24 19.78 -22.35
N CYS A 151 23.99 21.07 -22.15
CA CYS A 151 22.70 21.59 -21.74
C CYS A 151 21.67 21.42 -22.86
N GLY A 152 20.55 20.76 -22.56
CA GLY A 152 19.45 20.59 -23.52
C GLY A 152 18.73 21.89 -23.90
N GLU A 153 18.81 22.93 -23.07
CA GLU A 153 18.14 24.22 -23.32
C GLU A 153 19.02 25.23 -24.06
N CYS A 154 20.29 25.37 -23.66
CA CYS A 154 21.18 26.41 -24.21
C CYS A 154 22.39 25.85 -24.98
N GLY A 155 22.54 24.53 -25.08
CA GLY A 155 23.60 23.87 -25.86
C GLY A 155 25.01 23.96 -25.28
N ASN A 156 25.21 24.70 -24.18
CA ASN A 156 26.53 24.85 -23.57
C ASN A 156 27.03 23.55 -22.94
N PRO A 157 28.35 23.28 -23.00
CA PRO A 157 28.93 22.13 -22.31
C PRO A 157 28.71 22.24 -20.80
N LEU A 158 28.33 21.13 -20.18
CA LEU A 158 28.26 20.99 -18.73
C LEU A 158 29.59 20.41 -18.26
N SER A 159 30.24 21.09 -17.31
CA SER A 159 31.53 20.72 -16.72
C SER A 159 31.41 20.53 -15.22
#